data_AF-A0A3S9ES38-F1
#
_entry.id   AF-A0A3S9ES38-F1
#
_cell.length_a   1.000
_cell.length_b   1.000
_cell.length_c   1.000
_cell.angle_alpha   90.00
_cell.angle_beta   90.00
_cell.angle_gamma   90.00
#
_symmetry.space_group_name_H-M   'P 1'
#
loop_
_entity.id
_entity.type
_entity.pdbx_description
1 polymer ?
#
loop_
_entity_poly.entity_id
_entity_poly.type
_entity_poly.pdbx_seq_one_letter_code
_entity_poly.pdbx_strand_id
1 'polypeptide(L)'
;MNLAEFKASPWAKSHPTYKAAALSVTPAPEYANSEVLIAGLYRTIGLDGFAERVVPGKGRDLDRNIAVRRDKRTKPDSAALDGGAVHALLHDVLESPKLPNQSTKRFLQVTPLVGETASFSGSARLAGNPWPAGALVRRMVWLGSDGEEAAQARWLRLFDALLVHDDDDVFARFLRDELAAWTGTKWGQSCIAPDPGDVQALPAHELEGRAFPARQFVRDLDAILVAKTLMTRRQWTSLLEALVRVAAVAHVAWLCEVQKMTWDAVRLAIGGQTTPEDARAMFYPRVLAYLSYGTGAVSELKDRISKYLRSRLGINAALWSLQEAGVAYEGSLSCAADLAAFCRHVSGHRSSLRDVMALVDDLADREARALLCRKGVGSNLMEFGRHVLYQRQAANPILRGYDQGYVLRKRGASKSSPWVCAPGPVAVLALVHCSLAGLTGPRSVHRLAQHMAAYGIAVDHREIAENDLGHQLRMLGLVLDSPDAESGMLLVPPFASVRNGGEGIVQ
;
A
#
# COMPACT_ATOMS: atom_id res chain seq x y z
N MET A 1 -18.65 15.95 18.58
CA MET A 1 -17.86 15.12 19.52
C MET A 1 -17.17 16.03 20.48
N ASN A 2 -17.20 15.68 21.76
CA ASN A 2 -16.53 16.34 22.86
C ASN A 2 -15.67 15.30 23.62
N LEU A 3 -14.96 15.73 24.67
CA LEU A 3 -14.09 14.81 25.41
C LEU A 3 -14.88 13.63 26.02
N ALA A 4 -16.09 13.84 26.53
CA ALA A 4 -16.92 12.78 27.11
C ALA A 4 -17.30 11.70 26.07
N GLU A 5 -17.69 12.11 24.86
CA GLU A 5 -17.96 11.18 23.76
C GLU A 5 -16.69 10.41 23.34
N PHE A 6 -15.53 11.07 23.32
CA PHE A 6 -14.25 10.41 23.05
C PHE A 6 -13.90 9.36 24.11
N LYS A 7 -14.11 9.66 25.40
CA LYS A 7 -13.94 8.72 26.52
C LYS A 7 -14.85 7.49 26.39
N ALA A 8 -16.06 7.66 25.84
CA ALA A 8 -17.01 6.58 25.64
C ALA A 8 -16.66 5.69 24.44
N SER A 9 -16.16 6.27 23.33
CA SER A 9 -15.86 5.54 22.10
C SER A 9 -14.64 6.12 21.36
N PRO A 10 -13.43 5.85 21.86
CA PRO A 10 -12.20 6.55 21.41
C PRO A 10 -11.80 6.22 19.96
N TRP A 11 -12.33 5.13 19.39
CA TRP A 11 -12.03 4.72 18.02
C TRP A 11 -13.05 5.21 16.98
N ALA A 12 -14.24 5.66 17.41
CA ALA A 12 -15.34 5.97 16.49
C ALA A 12 -15.06 7.22 15.67
N LYS A 13 -14.58 8.29 16.31
CA LYS A 13 -14.19 9.55 15.65
C LYS A 13 -12.97 10.14 16.36
N SER A 14 -11.94 10.45 15.59
CA SER A 14 -10.79 11.21 16.08
C SER A 14 -11.09 12.72 16.06
N HIS A 15 -10.32 13.49 16.84
CA HIS A 15 -10.35 14.95 16.82
C HIS A 15 -10.16 15.47 15.38
N PRO A 16 -10.89 16.52 14.94
CA PRO A 16 -10.80 17.04 13.57
C PRO A 16 -9.37 17.38 13.14
N THR A 17 -8.60 18.08 13.99
CA THR A 17 -7.18 18.41 13.75
C THR A 17 -6.32 17.16 13.50
N TYR A 18 -6.53 16.09 14.27
CA TYR A 18 -5.82 14.83 14.07
C TYR A 18 -6.23 14.16 12.76
N LYS A 19 -7.53 14.13 12.44
CA LYS A 19 -8.06 13.48 11.25
C LYS A 19 -7.58 14.17 9.96
N ALA A 20 -7.52 15.50 9.98
CA ALA A 20 -7.10 16.33 8.84
C ALA A 20 -5.58 16.32 8.60
N ALA A 21 -4.79 15.79 9.53
CA ALA A 21 -3.33 15.81 9.43
C ALA A 21 -2.79 14.92 8.30
N ALA A 22 -1.81 15.44 7.56
CA ALA A 22 -1.06 14.73 6.52
C ALA A 22 -0.25 13.53 7.05
N LEU A 23 -0.04 13.46 8.37
CA LEU A 23 0.66 12.36 9.06
C LEU A 23 -0.29 11.40 9.81
N SER A 24 -1.61 11.55 9.64
CA SER A 24 -2.61 10.62 10.20
C SER A 24 -2.64 9.29 9.45
N VAL A 25 -3.13 8.21 10.05
CA VAL A 25 -3.44 6.96 9.30
C VAL A 25 -4.90 7.02 8.85
N THR A 26 -5.19 7.78 7.78
CA THR A 26 -6.56 8.07 7.31
C THR A 26 -6.69 7.93 5.79
N PRO A 27 -7.75 7.28 5.27
CA PRO A 27 -8.63 6.38 6.01
C PRO A 27 -7.84 5.17 6.52
N ALA A 28 -8.14 4.72 7.74
CA ALA A 28 -7.42 3.62 8.36
C ALA A 28 -7.61 2.34 7.54
N PRO A 29 -6.52 1.63 7.17
CA PRO A 29 -6.61 0.39 6.42
C PRO A 29 -7.50 -0.66 7.09
N GLU A 30 -8.19 -1.41 6.25
CA GLU A 30 -8.98 -2.59 6.64
C GLU A 30 -8.38 -3.86 6.04
N TYR A 31 -9.00 -5.00 6.34
CA TYR A 31 -8.72 -6.24 5.63
C TYR A 31 -8.72 -6.01 4.12
N ALA A 32 -7.57 -6.26 3.49
CA ALA A 32 -7.40 -6.20 2.05
C ALA A 32 -6.36 -7.24 1.64
N ASN A 33 -6.56 -7.84 0.46
CA ASN A 33 -5.45 -8.45 -0.27
C ASN A 33 -4.87 -7.40 -1.23
N SER A 34 -3.79 -7.76 -1.90
CA SER A 34 -3.11 -6.89 -2.85
C SER A 34 -3.93 -6.46 -4.06
N GLU A 35 -4.76 -7.35 -4.63
CA GLU A 35 -5.63 -7.03 -5.75
C GLU A 35 -6.69 -5.99 -5.38
N VAL A 36 -7.13 -5.96 -4.11
CA VAL A 36 -8.01 -4.90 -3.59
C VAL A 36 -7.32 -3.53 -3.67
N LEU A 37 -5.99 -3.44 -3.50
CA LEU A 37 -5.26 -2.19 -3.65
C LEU A 37 -5.27 -1.70 -5.10
N ILE A 38 -5.05 -2.61 -6.06
CA ILE A 38 -5.06 -2.28 -7.49
C ILE A 38 -6.47 -1.96 -7.99
N ALA A 39 -7.47 -2.76 -7.63
CA ALA A 39 -8.86 -2.48 -7.95
C ALA A 39 -9.34 -1.15 -7.32
N GLY A 40 -8.96 -0.89 -6.07
CA GLY A 40 -9.23 0.38 -5.40
C GLY A 40 -8.54 1.56 -6.08
N LEU A 41 -7.31 1.36 -6.58
CA LEU A 41 -6.59 2.36 -7.37
C LEU A 41 -7.34 2.70 -8.66
N TYR A 42 -7.74 1.70 -9.47
CA TYR A 42 -8.55 1.95 -10.67
C TYR A 42 -9.83 2.73 -10.37
N ARG A 43 -10.53 2.40 -9.28
CA ARG A 43 -11.71 3.16 -8.85
C ARG A 43 -11.37 4.61 -8.53
N THR A 44 -10.35 4.81 -7.70
CA THR A 44 -9.96 6.14 -7.19
C THR A 44 -9.46 7.06 -8.31
N ILE A 45 -8.79 6.51 -9.33
CA ILE A 45 -8.13 7.30 -10.36
C ILE A 45 -8.95 7.49 -11.64
N GLY A 46 -9.92 6.59 -11.93
CA GLY A 46 -10.61 6.59 -13.23
C GLY A 46 -12.07 6.13 -13.26
N LEU A 47 -12.75 5.92 -12.12
CA LEU A 47 -14.21 5.70 -12.06
C LEU A 47 -14.90 6.78 -11.22
N ASP A 48 -15.35 7.84 -11.88
CA ASP A 48 -15.94 8.99 -11.21
C ASP A 48 -17.26 8.63 -10.51
N GLY A 49 -17.45 9.17 -9.30
CA GLY A 49 -18.61 8.89 -8.44
C GLY A 49 -18.74 7.43 -7.97
N PHE A 50 -17.75 6.57 -8.21
CA PHE A 50 -17.88 5.13 -7.96
C PHE A 50 -17.50 4.73 -6.53
N ALA A 51 -18.50 4.65 -5.64
CA ALA A 51 -18.27 4.28 -4.24
C ALA A 51 -17.94 2.79 -4.05
N GLU A 52 -16.97 2.48 -3.18
CA GLU A 52 -16.59 1.09 -2.83
C GLU A 52 -17.78 0.20 -2.44
N ARG A 53 -18.76 0.77 -1.71
CA ARG A 53 -19.93 0.05 -1.21
C ARG A 53 -20.83 -0.56 -2.31
N VAL A 54 -20.77 -0.05 -3.54
CA VAL A 54 -21.65 -0.55 -4.63
C VAL A 54 -21.03 -1.72 -5.39
N VAL A 55 -19.71 -1.91 -5.30
CA VAL A 55 -18.96 -2.92 -6.07
C VAL A 55 -19.51 -4.33 -5.86
N PRO A 56 -19.78 -4.83 -4.63
CA PRO A 56 -20.31 -6.18 -4.44
C PRO A 56 -21.74 -6.37 -4.99
N GLY A 57 -22.53 -5.29 -5.08
CA GLY A 57 -23.84 -5.31 -5.74
C GLY A 57 -23.69 -5.49 -7.24
N LYS A 58 -22.82 -4.68 -7.86
CA LYS A 58 -22.51 -4.73 -9.29
C LYS A 58 -21.98 -6.09 -9.74
N GLY A 59 -21.11 -6.73 -8.96
CA GLY A 59 -20.66 -8.10 -9.22
C GLY A 59 -21.80 -9.13 -9.27
N ARG A 60 -22.75 -9.05 -8.33
CA ARG A 60 -23.93 -9.94 -8.31
C ARG A 60 -24.88 -9.68 -9.47
N ASP A 61 -25.06 -8.42 -9.84
CA ASP A 61 -25.93 -8.05 -10.97
C ASP A 61 -25.32 -8.49 -12.30
N LEU A 62 -23.99 -8.39 -12.45
CA LEU A 62 -23.26 -8.91 -13.60
C LEU A 62 -23.42 -10.44 -13.73
N ASP A 63 -23.17 -11.20 -12.66
CA ASP A 63 -23.36 -12.65 -12.66
C ASP A 63 -24.81 -13.05 -13.03
N ARG A 64 -25.81 -12.32 -12.51
CA ARG A 64 -27.22 -12.55 -12.85
C ARG A 64 -27.49 -12.29 -14.33
N ASN A 65 -26.97 -11.18 -14.87
CA ASN A 65 -27.12 -10.83 -16.28
C ASN A 65 -26.49 -11.90 -17.19
N ILE A 66 -25.28 -12.35 -16.86
CA ILE A 66 -24.57 -13.42 -17.58
C ILE A 66 -25.38 -14.71 -17.56
N ALA A 67 -25.89 -15.13 -16.40
CA ALA A 67 -26.71 -16.34 -16.28
C ALA A 67 -27.96 -16.28 -17.16
N VAL A 68 -28.71 -15.16 -17.12
CA VAL A 68 -29.93 -14.98 -17.94
C VAL A 68 -29.61 -15.04 -19.44
N ARG A 69 -28.52 -14.39 -19.87
CA ARG A 69 -28.12 -14.37 -21.29
C ARG A 69 -27.57 -15.71 -21.75
N ARG A 70 -26.84 -16.43 -20.90
CA ARG A 70 -26.39 -17.81 -21.14
C ARG A 70 -27.58 -18.74 -21.38
N ASP A 71 -28.60 -18.69 -20.52
CA ASP A 71 -29.77 -19.55 -20.62
C ASP A 71 -30.59 -19.24 -21.89
N LYS A 72 -30.64 -17.96 -22.28
CA LYS A 72 -31.29 -17.50 -23.53
C LYS A 72 -30.41 -17.65 -24.77
N ARG A 73 -29.15 -18.06 -24.64
CA ARG A 73 -28.14 -18.09 -25.72
C ARG A 73 -28.00 -16.75 -26.46
N THR A 74 -28.04 -15.65 -25.72
CA THR A 74 -27.86 -14.28 -26.23
C THR A 74 -26.61 -13.63 -25.66
N LYS A 75 -26.24 -12.48 -26.20
CA LYS A 75 -25.16 -11.62 -25.70
C LYS A 75 -25.49 -10.14 -25.93
N PRO A 76 -24.81 -9.20 -25.23
CA PRO A 76 -24.88 -7.78 -25.60
C PRO A 76 -24.41 -7.58 -27.05
N ASP A 77 -25.00 -6.61 -27.76
CA ASP A 77 -24.71 -6.41 -29.20
C ASP A 77 -23.24 -6.08 -29.46
N SER A 78 -22.60 -5.33 -28.55
CA SER A 78 -21.19 -4.96 -28.62
C SER A 78 -20.24 -5.99 -27.99
N ALA A 79 -20.74 -7.11 -27.46
CA ALA A 79 -19.91 -8.15 -26.87
C ALA A 79 -19.46 -9.15 -27.94
N ALA A 80 -18.22 -9.62 -27.84
CA ALA A 80 -17.71 -10.71 -28.66
C ALA A 80 -18.17 -12.07 -28.12
N LEU A 81 -18.15 -12.28 -26.80
CA LEU A 81 -18.48 -13.57 -26.18
C LEU A 81 -19.97 -13.72 -25.89
N ASP A 82 -20.45 -14.96 -25.94
CA ASP A 82 -21.76 -15.32 -25.42
C ASP A 82 -21.77 -15.47 -23.89
N GLY A 83 -22.96 -15.67 -23.31
CA GLY A 83 -23.11 -15.84 -21.87
C GLY A 83 -22.34 -17.03 -21.27
N GLY A 84 -22.07 -18.08 -22.06
CA GLY A 84 -21.29 -19.23 -21.61
C GLY A 84 -19.79 -18.92 -21.60
N ALA A 85 -19.30 -18.34 -22.68
CA ALA A 85 -17.90 -17.98 -22.84
C ALA A 85 -17.46 -16.85 -21.90
N VAL A 86 -18.29 -15.82 -21.68
CA VAL A 86 -17.97 -14.77 -20.68
C VAL A 86 -17.98 -15.32 -19.25
N HIS A 87 -18.85 -16.29 -18.96
CA HIS A 87 -18.86 -16.95 -17.66
C HIS A 87 -17.55 -17.70 -17.43
N ALA A 88 -17.08 -18.46 -18.43
CA ALA A 88 -15.77 -19.12 -18.36
C ALA A 88 -14.60 -18.11 -18.25
N LEU A 89 -14.67 -17.00 -19.00
CA LEU A 89 -13.67 -15.92 -18.89
C LEU A 89 -13.56 -15.39 -17.45
N LEU A 90 -14.69 -15.11 -16.80
CA LEU A 90 -14.70 -14.54 -15.46
C LEU A 90 -14.38 -15.56 -14.35
N HIS A 91 -14.93 -16.77 -14.44
CA HIS A 91 -14.88 -17.77 -13.37
C HIS A 91 -13.74 -18.78 -13.53
N ASP A 92 -13.10 -18.90 -14.70
CA ASP A 92 -11.98 -19.81 -14.93
C ASP A 92 -10.67 -19.09 -15.27
N VAL A 93 -10.72 -18.08 -16.15
CA VAL A 93 -9.51 -17.40 -16.67
C VAL A 93 -9.06 -16.26 -15.75
N LEU A 94 -10.00 -15.40 -15.35
CA LEU A 94 -9.70 -14.21 -14.55
C LEU A 94 -9.91 -14.39 -13.05
N GLU A 95 -10.54 -15.48 -12.62
CA GLU A 95 -10.90 -15.70 -11.21
C GLU A 95 -9.65 -15.69 -10.32
N SER A 96 -9.67 -14.82 -9.33
CA SER A 96 -8.63 -14.78 -8.31
C SER A 96 -8.74 -16.03 -7.42
N PRO A 97 -7.63 -16.73 -7.11
CA PRO A 97 -7.71 -17.96 -6.34
C PRO A 97 -8.35 -17.73 -4.96
N LYS A 98 -9.41 -18.48 -4.67
CA LYS A 98 -10.10 -18.43 -3.38
C LYS A 98 -9.20 -18.93 -2.25
N LEU A 99 -9.31 -18.28 -1.10
CA LEU A 99 -8.73 -18.80 0.14
C LEU A 99 -9.54 -20.02 0.64
N PRO A 100 -8.92 -20.95 1.40
CA PRO A 100 -9.61 -22.15 1.89
C PRO A 100 -10.89 -21.87 2.70
N ASN A 101 -10.96 -20.73 3.38
CA ASN A 101 -12.11 -20.29 4.18
C ASN A 101 -13.12 -19.42 3.39
N GLN A 102 -12.87 -19.15 2.11
CA GLN A 102 -13.71 -18.35 1.23
C GLN A 102 -14.31 -19.15 0.08
N SER A 103 -13.97 -20.44 -0.05
CA SER A 103 -14.46 -21.34 -1.10
C SER A 103 -16.00 -21.43 -1.18
N THR A 104 -16.70 -21.18 -0.07
CA THR A 104 -18.17 -21.21 0.01
C THR A 104 -18.83 -19.86 -0.27
N LYS A 105 -18.09 -18.75 -0.30
CA LYS A 105 -18.65 -17.42 -0.55
C LYS A 105 -18.75 -17.17 -2.05
N ARG A 106 -19.98 -16.98 -2.54
CA ARG A 106 -20.26 -16.62 -3.95
C ARG A 106 -20.15 -15.11 -4.12
N PHE A 107 -18.95 -14.63 -4.39
CA PHE A 107 -18.73 -13.26 -4.87
C PHE A 107 -17.69 -13.28 -5.98
N LEU A 108 -17.91 -12.45 -7.01
CA LEU A 108 -17.04 -12.37 -8.17
C LEU A 108 -15.75 -11.63 -7.80
N GLN A 109 -14.67 -12.39 -7.65
CA GLN A 109 -13.33 -11.85 -7.45
C GLN A 109 -12.45 -12.18 -8.64
N VAL A 110 -12.08 -11.17 -9.42
CA VAL A 110 -11.23 -11.31 -10.60
C VAL A 110 -9.96 -10.50 -10.50
N THR A 111 -8.94 -10.93 -11.23
CA THR A 111 -7.67 -10.23 -11.37
C THR A 111 -7.90 -8.85 -11.99
N PRO A 112 -7.43 -7.75 -11.39
CA PRO A 112 -7.67 -6.40 -11.89
C PRO A 112 -6.72 -6.04 -13.06
N LEU A 113 -6.85 -6.73 -14.19
CA LEU A 113 -6.00 -6.53 -15.37
C LEU A 113 -6.35 -5.24 -16.13
N VAL A 114 -7.62 -4.87 -16.18
CA VAL A 114 -8.12 -3.65 -16.84
C VAL A 114 -9.06 -2.91 -15.90
N GLY A 115 -9.25 -1.60 -16.11
CA GLY A 115 -9.99 -0.75 -15.18
C GLY A 115 -11.47 -1.10 -15.06
N GLU A 116 -12.08 -1.70 -16.08
CA GLU A 116 -13.48 -2.14 -16.09
C GLU A 116 -13.77 -3.14 -14.96
N THR A 117 -12.80 -4.00 -14.62
CA THR A 117 -12.92 -4.99 -13.53
C THR A 117 -13.23 -4.34 -12.17
N ALA A 118 -12.75 -3.12 -11.97
CA ALA A 118 -12.87 -2.41 -10.71
C ALA A 118 -14.31 -1.94 -10.43
N SER A 119 -15.18 -1.94 -11.44
CA SER A 119 -16.60 -1.61 -11.30
C SER A 119 -17.42 -2.71 -10.61
N PHE A 120 -16.95 -3.96 -10.62
CA PHE A 120 -17.71 -5.10 -10.09
C PHE A 120 -16.89 -6.04 -9.20
N SER A 121 -15.58 -5.82 -9.05
CA SER A 121 -14.69 -6.70 -8.29
C SER A 121 -13.68 -5.96 -7.41
N GLY A 122 -13.02 -6.72 -6.54
CA GLY A 122 -11.89 -6.24 -5.73
C GLY A 122 -12.24 -5.22 -4.65
N SER A 123 -13.41 -5.33 -4.00
CA SER A 123 -13.74 -4.52 -2.81
C SER A 123 -13.19 -5.15 -1.53
N ALA A 124 -12.78 -4.31 -0.57
CA ALA A 124 -12.24 -4.75 0.73
C ALA A 124 -13.28 -5.54 1.57
N ARG A 125 -14.56 -5.18 1.43
CA ARG A 125 -15.68 -5.84 2.14
C ARG A 125 -16.87 -6.01 1.20
N LEU A 126 -17.67 -7.05 1.46
CA LEU A 126 -18.87 -7.36 0.69
C LEU A 126 -20.11 -6.56 1.14
N ALA A 127 -20.02 -5.82 2.23
CA ALA A 127 -21.12 -5.05 2.82
C ALA A 127 -20.60 -3.87 3.67
N GLY A 128 -21.51 -2.94 4.00
CA GLY A 128 -21.22 -1.78 4.84
C GLY A 128 -20.58 -0.63 4.06
N ASN A 129 -19.61 0.02 4.68
CA ASN A 129 -18.80 1.09 4.06
C ASN A 129 -17.35 0.58 3.94
N PRO A 130 -16.98 -0.11 2.84
CA PRO A 130 -15.64 -0.65 2.68
C PRO A 130 -14.60 0.47 2.56
N TRP A 131 -13.39 0.18 3.02
CA TRP A 131 -12.25 1.09 2.89
C TRP A 131 -11.89 1.39 1.42
N PRO A 132 -11.76 2.68 1.03
CA PRO A 132 -11.30 3.07 -0.31
C PRO A 132 -9.78 2.89 -0.43
N ALA A 133 -9.37 1.66 -0.75
CA ALA A 133 -7.95 1.27 -0.75
C ALA A 133 -7.07 2.12 -1.67
N GLY A 134 -7.60 2.60 -2.82
CA GLY A 134 -6.85 3.45 -3.74
C GLY A 134 -6.50 4.83 -3.17
N ALA A 135 -7.23 5.30 -2.14
CA ALA A 135 -6.90 6.55 -1.45
C ALA A 135 -5.52 6.49 -0.77
N LEU A 136 -5.07 5.30 -0.35
CA LEU A 136 -3.73 5.12 0.22
C LEU A 136 -2.64 5.34 -0.84
N VAL A 137 -2.82 4.79 -2.04
CA VAL A 137 -1.88 4.98 -3.16
C VAL A 137 -1.83 6.46 -3.55
N ARG A 138 -2.99 7.08 -3.73
CA ARG A 138 -3.11 8.52 -4.00
C ARG A 138 -2.37 9.36 -2.95
N ARG A 139 -2.56 9.06 -1.67
CA ARG A 139 -1.88 9.77 -0.58
C ARG A 139 -0.36 9.57 -0.59
N MET A 140 0.13 8.37 -0.90
CA MET A 140 1.57 8.13 -1.06
C MET A 140 2.14 8.94 -2.23
N VAL A 141 1.41 9.11 -3.34
CA VAL A 141 1.85 9.95 -4.46
C VAL A 141 2.02 11.41 -4.03
N TRP A 142 1.06 11.97 -3.30
CA TRP A 142 1.14 13.36 -2.83
C TRP A 142 2.22 13.59 -1.79
N LEU A 143 2.31 12.73 -0.78
CA LEU A 143 3.31 12.89 0.26
C LEU A 143 4.73 12.63 -0.26
N GLY A 144 4.88 11.68 -1.18
CA GLY A 144 6.18 11.27 -1.74
C GLY A 144 6.77 12.24 -2.76
N SER A 145 5.94 13.08 -3.37
CA SER A 145 6.35 14.05 -4.39
C SER A 145 6.86 15.35 -3.79
N ASP A 146 7.64 16.11 -4.57
CA ASP A 146 8.25 17.38 -4.14
C ASP A 146 7.29 18.59 -4.13
N GLY A 147 5.99 18.35 -4.33
CA GLY A 147 4.96 19.38 -4.37
C GLY A 147 3.68 18.89 -5.05
N GLU A 148 2.63 19.70 -5.03
CA GLU A 148 1.32 19.36 -5.60
C GLU A 148 1.38 19.17 -7.11
N GLU A 149 2.09 20.04 -7.83
CA GLU A 149 2.25 19.94 -9.29
C GLU A 149 2.95 18.64 -9.71
N ALA A 150 4.04 18.30 -9.02
CA ALA A 150 4.77 17.06 -9.27
C ALA A 150 3.93 15.81 -8.92
N ALA A 151 3.12 15.90 -7.86
CA ALA A 151 2.18 14.83 -7.50
C ALA A 151 1.10 14.65 -8.57
N GLN A 152 0.52 15.75 -9.04
CA GLN A 152 -0.51 15.74 -10.08
C GLN A 152 0.04 15.19 -11.40
N ALA A 153 1.25 15.58 -11.81
CA ALA A 153 1.90 15.04 -13.00
C ALA A 153 2.14 13.53 -12.90
N ARG A 154 2.59 13.04 -11.74
CA ARG A 154 2.75 11.59 -11.50
C ARG A 154 1.42 10.86 -11.46
N TRP A 155 0.38 11.46 -10.88
CA TRP A 155 -0.96 10.90 -10.85
C TRP A 155 -1.53 10.74 -12.27
N LEU A 156 -1.37 11.75 -13.12
CA LEU A 156 -1.74 11.69 -14.53
C LEU A 156 -0.96 10.63 -15.30
N ARG A 157 0.35 10.50 -15.06
CA ARG A 157 1.16 9.43 -15.69
C ARG A 157 0.75 8.03 -15.23
N LEU A 158 0.40 7.86 -13.96
CA LEU A 158 -0.13 6.60 -13.44
C LEU A 158 -1.48 6.28 -14.09
N PHE A 159 -2.38 7.27 -14.21
CA PHE A 159 -3.65 7.11 -14.89
C PHE A 159 -3.45 6.65 -16.35
N ASP A 160 -2.58 7.33 -17.08
CA ASP A 160 -2.28 7.00 -18.47
C ASP A 160 -1.70 5.58 -18.62
N ALA A 161 -0.77 5.18 -17.76
CA ALA A 161 -0.25 3.82 -17.77
C ALA A 161 -1.32 2.76 -17.44
N LEU A 162 -2.29 3.10 -16.59
CA LEU A 162 -3.42 2.23 -16.27
C LEU A 162 -4.47 2.14 -17.38
N LEU A 163 -4.50 3.08 -18.34
CA LEU A 163 -5.29 2.89 -19.57
C LEU A 163 -4.79 1.68 -20.34
N VAL A 164 -5.69 1.12 -21.14
CA VAL A 164 -5.37 0.12 -22.15
C VAL A 164 -5.39 0.82 -23.50
N HIS A 165 -4.19 1.03 -24.04
CA HIS A 165 -3.93 1.70 -25.31
C HIS A 165 -3.94 0.69 -26.47
N ASP A 166 -3.80 1.18 -27.70
CA ASP A 166 -3.83 0.32 -28.89
C ASP A 166 -2.56 -0.53 -29.06
N ASP A 167 -1.46 -0.12 -28.42
CA ASP A 167 -0.18 -0.82 -28.35
C ASP A 167 -0.09 -1.81 -27.19
N ASP A 168 -1.06 -1.81 -26.26
CA ASP A 168 -1.20 -2.86 -25.25
C ASP A 168 -1.56 -4.21 -25.91
N ASP A 169 -1.24 -5.31 -25.22
CA ASP A 169 -1.47 -6.65 -25.74
C ASP A 169 -2.94 -6.90 -26.10
N VAL A 170 -3.16 -7.77 -27.09
CA VAL A 170 -4.49 -8.06 -27.65
C VAL A 170 -5.47 -8.53 -26.58
N PHE A 171 -5.00 -9.25 -25.56
CA PHE A 171 -5.86 -9.74 -24.50
C PHE A 171 -6.36 -8.61 -23.60
N ALA A 172 -5.50 -7.64 -23.25
CA ALA A 172 -5.91 -6.45 -22.49
C ALA A 172 -6.96 -5.62 -23.25
N ARG A 173 -6.76 -5.38 -24.55
CA ARG A 173 -7.71 -4.64 -25.40
C ARG A 173 -9.06 -5.36 -25.51
N PHE A 174 -9.01 -6.66 -25.77
CA PHE A 174 -10.19 -7.52 -25.75
C PHE A 174 -10.93 -7.45 -24.42
N LEU A 175 -10.24 -7.58 -23.29
CA LEU A 175 -10.84 -7.52 -21.96
C LEU A 175 -11.53 -6.18 -21.68
N ARG A 176 -10.90 -5.06 -22.03
CA ARG A 176 -11.49 -3.72 -21.90
C ARG A 176 -12.84 -3.64 -22.61
N ASP A 177 -12.85 -4.00 -23.89
CA ASP A 177 -14.03 -3.87 -24.75
C ASP A 177 -15.14 -4.86 -24.35
N GLU A 178 -14.76 -6.11 -24.05
CA GLU A 178 -15.69 -7.15 -23.63
C GLU A 178 -16.35 -6.79 -22.29
N LEU A 179 -15.57 -6.40 -21.28
CA LEU A 179 -16.13 -6.05 -19.98
C LEU A 179 -16.97 -4.77 -20.03
N ALA A 180 -16.60 -3.79 -20.86
CA ALA A 180 -17.42 -2.61 -21.08
C ALA A 180 -18.79 -2.98 -21.70
N ALA A 181 -18.82 -3.92 -22.66
CA ALA A 181 -20.06 -4.40 -23.28
C ALA A 181 -20.98 -5.11 -22.27
N TRP A 182 -20.42 -5.91 -21.36
CA TRP A 182 -21.20 -6.66 -20.36
C TRP A 182 -21.66 -5.83 -19.17
N THR A 183 -20.87 -4.84 -18.76
CA THR A 183 -21.14 -4.02 -17.56
C THR A 183 -21.81 -2.69 -17.88
N GLY A 184 -21.76 -2.24 -19.15
CA GLY A 184 -22.12 -0.88 -19.56
C GLY A 184 -21.20 0.20 -18.97
N THR A 185 -20.11 -0.18 -18.30
CA THR A 185 -19.18 0.74 -17.64
C THR A 185 -17.90 0.83 -18.44
N LYS A 186 -17.55 2.03 -18.90
CA LYS A 186 -16.25 2.31 -19.50
C LYS A 186 -15.34 2.90 -18.44
N TRP A 187 -14.10 2.43 -18.37
CA TRP A 187 -13.11 2.99 -17.45
C TRP A 187 -12.28 4.09 -18.12
N GLY A 188 -11.83 5.08 -17.33
CA GLY A 188 -10.78 6.00 -17.77
C GLY A 188 -11.22 7.10 -18.73
N GLN A 189 -12.46 7.59 -18.61
CA GLN A 189 -12.92 8.76 -19.37
C GLN A 189 -12.11 10.03 -19.06
N SER A 190 -11.71 10.18 -17.79
CA SER A 190 -10.85 11.25 -17.32
C SER A 190 -10.07 10.78 -16.08
N CYS A 191 -8.90 11.39 -15.87
CA CYS A 191 -8.17 11.23 -14.62
C CYS A 191 -8.89 12.01 -13.52
N ILE A 192 -9.23 11.33 -12.43
CA ILE A 192 -9.90 11.93 -11.30
C ILE A 192 -8.88 12.63 -10.41
N ALA A 193 -9.03 13.95 -10.24
CA ALA A 193 -8.25 14.70 -9.29
C ALA A 193 -8.74 14.41 -7.85
N PRO A 194 -7.85 14.45 -6.83
CA PRO A 194 -8.30 14.41 -5.44
C PRO A 194 -9.18 15.62 -5.11
N ASP A 195 -10.17 15.40 -4.24
CA ASP A 195 -10.97 16.49 -3.68
C ASP A 195 -10.09 17.40 -2.80
N PRO A 196 -10.42 18.70 -2.68
CA PRO A 196 -9.72 19.60 -1.77
C PRO A 196 -9.68 19.05 -0.33
N GLY A 197 -8.46 18.89 0.21
CA GLY A 197 -8.24 18.38 1.57
C GLY A 197 -8.12 16.86 1.71
N ASP A 198 -8.38 16.08 0.65
CA ASP A 198 -8.18 14.62 0.67
C ASP A 198 -6.70 14.21 0.71
N VAL A 199 -5.85 15.07 0.17
CA VAL A 199 -4.40 14.90 0.09
C VAL A 199 -3.70 16.21 0.42
N GLN A 200 -2.46 16.10 0.87
CA GLN A 200 -1.58 17.24 1.18
C GLN A 200 -0.17 16.87 0.74
N ALA A 201 0.53 17.81 0.12
CA ALA A 201 1.98 17.72 -0.05
C ALA A 201 2.68 18.12 1.25
N LEU A 202 3.86 17.55 1.50
CA LEU A 202 4.70 18.03 2.59
C LEU A 202 5.46 19.30 2.16
N PRO A 203 5.83 20.17 3.11
CA PRO A 203 6.72 21.29 2.80
C PRO A 203 8.01 20.83 2.12
N ALA A 204 8.58 21.71 1.28
CA ALA A 204 9.86 21.43 0.64
C ALA A 204 10.93 21.08 1.68
N HIS A 205 11.81 20.12 1.35
CA HIS A 205 12.89 19.64 2.21
C HIS A 205 12.46 18.99 3.55
N GLU A 206 11.17 18.78 3.80
CA GLU A 206 10.67 18.31 5.10
C GLU A 206 11.28 16.98 5.57
N LEU A 207 11.51 16.08 4.62
CA LEU A 207 12.08 14.75 4.88
C LEU A 207 13.48 14.60 4.29
N GLU A 208 14.20 15.69 4.03
CA GLU A 208 15.58 15.62 3.54
C GLU A 208 16.48 14.87 4.54
N GLY A 209 17.26 13.90 4.04
CA GLY A 209 18.10 13.03 4.87
C GLY A 209 17.34 12.06 5.80
N ARG A 210 16.00 11.99 5.70
CA ARG A 210 15.15 11.08 6.49
C ARG A 210 14.60 9.96 5.61
N ALA A 211 14.42 8.79 6.20
CA ALA A 211 13.85 7.66 5.50
C ALA A 211 12.33 7.82 5.39
N PHE A 212 11.81 7.65 4.17
CA PHE A 212 10.40 7.86 3.89
C PHE A 212 9.88 6.99 2.74
N PRO A 213 9.04 5.97 3.02
CA PRO A 213 8.61 5.01 2.02
C PRO A 213 7.83 5.62 0.85
N ALA A 214 7.05 6.69 1.07
CA ALA A 214 6.27 7.27 -0.02
C ALA A 214 7.15 7.99 -1.06
N ARG A 215 8.27 8.62 -0.60
CA ARG A 215 9.26 9.20 -1.51
C ARG A 215 9.98 8.11 -2.32
N GLN A 216 10.29 6.97 -1.70
CA GLN A 216 10.83 5.83 -2.43
C GLN A 216 9.80 5.29 -3.44
N PHE A 217 8.54 5.14 -3.01
CA PHE A 217 7.43 4.70 -3.85
C PHE A 217 7.24 5.54 -5.10
N VAL A 218 7.26 6.88 -5.04
CA VAL A 218 7.04 7.68 -6.26
C VAL A 218 8.20 7.56 -7.27
N ARG A 219 9.44 7.36 -6.80
CA ARG A 219 10.60 7.11 -7.67
C ARG A 219 10.49 5.74 -8.35
N ASP A 220 10.08 4.74 -7.58
CA ASP A 220 9.95 3.37 -8.07
C ASP A 220 8.73 3.21 -8.96
N LEU A 221 7.67 3.96 -8.67
CA LEU A 221 6.50 4.06 -9.53
C LEU A 221 6.92 4.53 -10.92
N ASP A 222 7.69 5.62 -11.01
CA ASP A 222 8.19 6.12 -12.29
C ASP A 222 8.95 5.05 -13.09
N ALA A 223 9.78 4.23 -12.42
CA ALA A 223 10.48 3.11 -13.04
C ALA A 223 9.54 1.99 -13.53
N ILE A 224 8.51 1.66 -12.75
CA ILE A 224 7.51 0.65 -13.12
C ILE A 224 6.63 1.12 -14.28
N LEU A 225 6.24 2.40 -14.31
CA LEU A 225 5.44 2.95 -15.40
C LEU A 225 6.17 2.83 -16.76
N VAL A 226 7.47 3.13 -16.78
CA VAL A 226 8.30 3.04 -17.99
C VAL A 226 8.44 1.60 -18.50
N ALA A 227 8.37 0.60 -17.61
CA ALA A 227 8.49 -0.80 -17.99
C ALA A 227 7.24 -1.37 -18.70
N LYS A 228 6.11 -0.64 -18.72
CA LYS A 228 4.83 -1.13 -19.27
C LYS A 228 4.96 -1.69 -20.68
N THR A 229 5.61 -0.95 -21.57
CA THR A 229 5.72 -1.30 -23.00
C THR A 229 6.61 -2.50 -23.29
N LEU A 230 7.34 -3.01 -22.29
CA LEU A 230 8.29 -4.11 -22.43
C LEU A 230 7.68 -5.48 -22.14
N MET A 231 6.41 -5.56 -21.73
CA MET A 231 5.79 -6.80 -21.26
C MET A 231 4.27 -6.79 -21.43
N THR A 232 3.66 -7.96 -21.21
CA THR A 232 2.20 -8.09 -21.23
C THR A 232 1.56 -7.33 -20.07
N ARG A 233 0.28 -6.98 -20.22
CA ARG A 233 -0.52 -6.32 -19.19
C ARG A 233 -0.51 -7.07 -17.87
N ARG A 234 -0.55 -8.41 -17.92
CA ARG A 234 -0.51 -9.25 -16.71
C ARG A 234 0.83 -9.12 -15.98
N GLN A 235 1.94 -9.22 -16.71
CA GLN A 235 3.28 -9.08 -16.13
C GLN A 235 3.47 -7.69 -15.52
N TRP A 236 3.09 -6.64 -16.26
CA TRP A 236 3.20 -5.27 -15.78
C TRP A 236 2.32 -5.01 -14.54
N THR A 237 1.06 -5.47 -14.57
CA THR A 237 0.16 -5.36 -13.41
C THR A 237 0.74 -6.06 -12.18
N SER A 238 1.36 -7.23 -12.36
CA SER A 238 2.00 -7.95 -11.25
C SER A 238 3.20 -7.20 -10.66
N LEU A 239 3.99 -6.48 -11.48
CA LEU A 239 5.07 -5.63 -11.00
C LEU A 239 4.53 -4.41 -10.22
N LEU A 240 3.53 -3.73 -10.77
CA LEU A 240 2.85 -2.62 -10.09
C LEU A 240 2.24 -3.07 -8.77
N GLU A 241 1.59 -4.22 -8.75
CA GLU A 241 1.03 -4.82 -7.55
C GLU A 241 2.11 -5.11 -6.51
N ALA A 242 3.24 -5.70 -6.89
CA ALA A 242 4.34 -5.98 -5.97
C ALA A 242 4.91 -4.70 -5.33
N LEU A 243 5.10 -3.64 -6.14
CA LEU A 243 5.52 -2.32 -5.63
C LEU A 243 4.48 -1.75 -4.66
N VAL A 244 3.20 -1.73 -5.04
CA VAL A 244 2.12 -1.19 -4.21
C VAL A 244 2.01 -1.95 -2.89
N ARG A 245 2.15 -3.29 -2.90
CA ARG A 245 2.13 -4.12 -1.68
C ARG A 245 3.19 -3.68 -0.67
N VAL A 246 4.46 -3.62 -1.10
CA VAL A 246 5.57 -3.30 -0.19
C VAL A 246 5.50 -1.85 0.27
N ALA A 247 5.22 -0.92 -0.64
CA ALA A 247 5.14 0.50 -0.33
C ALA A 247 3.98 0.83 0.62
N ALA A 248 2.79 0.27 0.38
CA ALA A 248 1.60 0.55 1.18
C ALA A 248 1.79 0.13 2.65
N VAL A 249 2.35 -1.07 2.89
CA VAL A 249 2.59 -1.54 4.26
C VAL A 249 3.76 -0.80 4.91
N ALA A 250 4.84 -0.55 4.17
CA ALA A 250 5.96 0.26 4.67
C ALA A 250 5.51 1.67 5.06
N HIS A 251 4.68 2.32 4.25
CA HIS A 251 4.16 3.66 4.52
C HIS A 251 3.26 3.68 5.77
N VAL A 252 2.37 2.69 5.93
CA VAL A 252 1.52 2.59 7.13
C VAL A 252 2.37 2.30 8.38
N ALA A 253 3.38 1.44 8.29
CA ALA A 253 4.33 1.20 9.38
C ALA A 253 5.13 2.46 9.75
N TRP A 254 5.54 3.25 8.75
CA TRP A 254 6.19 4.55 8.95
C TRP A 254 5.27 5.55 9.66
N LEU A 255 4.01 5.67 9.23
CA LEU A 255 3.04 6.53 9.91
C LEU A 255 2.81 6.08 11.37
N CYS A 256 2.81 4.77 11.64
CA CYS A 256 2.71 4.26 13.01
C CYS A 256 3.89 4.72 13.88
N GLU A 257 5.10 4.71 13.33
CA GLU A 257 6.32 5.16 14.00
C GLU A 257 6.35 6.67 14.21
N VAL A 258 5.98 7.47 13.21
CA VAL A 258 5.83 8.93 13.33
C VAL A 258 4.83 9.27 14.43
N GLN A 259 3.68 8.61 14.47
CA GLN A 259 2.67 8.82 15.52
C GLN A 259 3.21 8.47 16.92
N LYS A 260 4.01 7.41 17.03
CA LYS A 260 4.71 7.07 18.27
C LYS A 260 5.64 8.19 18.70
N MET A 261 6.50 8.64 17.79
CA MET A 261 7.48 9.71 18.04
C MET A 261 6.79 11.02 18.42
N THR A 262 5.70 11.38 17.74
CA THR A 262 4.85 12.53 18.08
C THR A 262 4.30 12.44 19.49
N TRP A 263 3.73 11.29 19.86
CA TRP A 263 3.17 11.14 21.21
C TRP A 263 4.25 11.20 22.30
N ASP A 264 5.43 10.64 22.07
CA ASP A 264 6.52 10.75 23.03
C ASP A 264 6.94 12.21 23.24
N ALA A 265 7.04 13.00 22.18
CA ALA A 265 7.32 14.44 22.29
C ALA A 265 6.21 15.19 23.04
N VAL A 266 4.94 14.89 22.77
CA VAL A 266 3.80 15.47 23.49
C VAL A 266 3.84 15.11 24.98
N ARG A 267 4.20 13.87 25.33
CA ARG A 267 4.36 13.45 26.73
C ARG A 267 5.48 14.22 27.43
N LEU A 268 6.62 14.43 26.77
CA LEU A 268 7.71 15.26 27.28
C LEU A 268 7.23 16.70 27.51
N ALA A 269 6.49 17.26 26.55
CA ALA A 269 5.89 18.59 26.66
C ALA A 269 4.91 18.72 27.83
N ILE A 270 4.05 17.72 28.05
CA ILE A 270 3.15 17.64 29.23
C ILE A 270 3.98 17.58 30.52
N GLY A 271 5.04 16.78 30.54
CA GLY A 271 5.96 16.65 31.68
C GLY A 271 6.84 17.89 31.95
N GLY A 272 6.80 18.91 31.08
CA GLY A 272 7.63 20.12 31.21
C GLY A 272 9.09 19.93 30.82
N GLN A 273 9.41 18.86 30.10
CA GLN A 273 10.76 18.64 29.59
C GLN A 273 10.96 19.41 28.28
N THR A 274 12.17 19.92 28.08
CA THR A 274 12.55 20.60 26.84
C THR A 274 12.72 19.60 25.71
N THR A 275 12.16 19.96 24.56
CA THR A 275 12.27 19.23 23.31
C THR A 275 13.57 19.62 22.59
N PRO A 276 14.34 18.67 22.00
CA PRO A 276 15.45 18.99 21.11
C PRO A 276 15.13 20.06 20.06
N GLU A 277 16.13 20.85 19.65
CA GLU A 277 15.96 21.92 18.65
C GLU A 277 15.57 21.40 17.26
N ASP A 278 16.11 20.26 16.82
CA ASP A 278 15.75 19.67 15.52
C ASP A 278 14.41 18.93 15.60
N ALA A 279 13.33 19.63 15.24
CA ALA A 279 11.99 19.07 15.14
C ALA A 279 11.92 17.85 14.21
N ARG A 280 12.67 17.80 13.10
CA ARG A 280 12.62 16.66 12.17
C ARG A 280 13.23 15.41 12.78
N ALA A 281 14.31 15.53 13.56
CA ALA A 281 14.87 14.41 14.32
C ALA A 281 13.90 13.86 15.37
N MET A 282 13.04 14.72 15.90
CA MET A 282 12.06 14.36 16.92
C MET A 282 10.91 13.53 16.39
N PHE A 283 10.45 13.83 15.18
CA PHE A 283 9.20 13.28 14.64
C PHE A 283 9.40 12.25 13.53
N TYR A 284 10.58 12.20 12.90
CA TYR A 284 10.83 11.30 11.78
C TYR A 284 11.96 10.31 12.03
N PRO A 285 11.74 9.01 11.70
CA PRO A 285 12.79 8.02 11.80
C PRO A 285 13.89 8.29 10.76
N ARG A 286 15.14 8.08 11.18
CA ARG A 286 16.31 8.19 10.28
C ARG A 286 16.48 6.95 9.41
N VAL A 287 16.15 5.78 9.95
CA VAL A 287 16.34 4.47 9.32
C VAL A 287 15.08 3.65 9.56
N LEU A 288 14.71 2.79 8.61
CA LEU A 288 13.54 1.93 8.72
C LEU A 288 13.97 0.49 8.96
N ALA A 289 13.29 -0.18 9.89
CA ALA A 289 13.52 -1.58 10.21
C ALA A 289 12.21 -2.22 10.67
N TYR A 290 11.39 -2.64 9.70
CA TYR A 290 10.04 -3.16 9.90
C TYR A 290 9.97 -4.67 9.73
N LEU A 291 10.85 -5.20 8.91
CA LEU A 291 10.99 -6.60 8.54
C LEU A 291 12.48 -6.92 8.46
N SER A 292 12.87 -8.11 8.87
CA SER A 292 14.21 -8.64 8.58
C SER A 292 14.09 -9.86 7.68
N TYR A 293 14.91 -9.91 6.63
CA TYR A 293 14.90 -11.02 5.67
C TYR A 293 15.16 -12.35 6.38
N GLY A 294 14.44 -13.40 5.97
CA GLY A 294 14.53 -14.74 6.54
C GLY A 294 13.88 -14.90 7.92
N THR A 295 13.49 -13.82 8.61
CA THR A 295 12.93 -13.88 9.97
C THR A 295 11.43 -13.61 10.02
N GLY A 296 10.83 -13.83 11.20
CA GLY A 296 9.40 -13.66 11.43
C GLY A 296 8.96 -12.20 11.46
N ALA A 297 8.00 -11.83 10.60
CA ALA A 297 7.54 -10.45 10.39
C ALA A 297 6.41 -9.97 11.31
N VAL A 298 5.64 -10.91 11.87
CA VAL A 298 4.31 -10.63 12.43
C VAL A 298 4.38 -9.92 13.79
N SER A 299 5.36 -10.29 14.62
CA SER A 299 5.55 -9.70 15.94
C SER A 299 5.99 -8.25 15.87
N GLU A 300 6.91 -7.92 14.97
CA GLU A 300 7.44 -6.56 14.77
C GLU A 300 6.34 -5.60 14.30
N LEU A 301 5.55 -6.01 13.30
CA LEU A 301 4.40 -5.22 12.85
C LEU A 301 3.36 -5.02 13.95
N LYS A 302 3.09 -6.07 14.75
CA LYS A 302 2.14 -5.99 15.86
C LYS A 302 2.58 -4.98 16.91
N ASP A 303 3.84 -5.02 17.34
CA ASP A 303 4.37 -4.09 18.32
C ASP A 303 4.26 -2.63 17.84
N ARG A 304 4.57 -2.36 16.58
CA ARG A 304 4.44 -1.03 15.96
C ARG A 304 2.99 -0.54 15.93
N ILE A 305 2.05 -1.39 15.51
CA ILE A 305 0.63 -1.04 15.50
C ILE A 305 0.11 -0.81 16.92
N SER A 306 0.48 -1.65 17.88
CA SER A 306 0.12 -1.46 19.30
C SER A 306 0.60 -0.11 19.85
N LYS A 307 1.86 0.26 19.58
CA LYS A 307 2.42 1.56 19.97
C LYS A 307 1.68 2.71 19.31
N TYR A 308 1.43 2.63 18.00
CA TYR A 308 0.63 3.60 17.26
C TYR A 308 -0.75 3.81 17.87
N LEU A 309 -1.47 2.74 18.23
CA LEU A 309 -2.81 2.86 18.77
C LEU A 309 -2.81 3.58 20.12
N ARG A 310 -1.84 3.28 21.00
CA ARG A 310 -1.68 4.02 22.25
C ARG A 310 -1.35 5.50 22.00
N SER A 311 -0.48 5.78 21.02
CA SER A 311 -0.14 7.15 20.64
C SER A 311 -1.33 7.91 20.06
N ARG A 312 -2.16 7.26 19.24
CA ARG A 312 -3.40 7.84 18.73
C ARG A 312 -4.35 8.21 19.87
N LEU A 313 -4.53 7.33 20.87
CA LEU A 313 -5.32 7.66 22.07
C LEU A 313 -4.76 8.90 22.78
N GLY A 314 -3.45 8.92 23.00
CA GLY A 314 -2.75 10.03 23.65
C GLY A 314 -2.91 11.37 22.95
N ILE A 315 -2.62 11.43 21.66
CA ILE A 315 -2.72 12.66 20.88
C ILE A 315 -4.16 13.16 20.84
N ASN A 316 -5.14 12.27 20.66
CA ASN A 316 -6.55 12.67 20.66
C ASN A 316 -7.02 13.12 22.06
N ALA A 317 -6.58 12.46 23.13
CA ALA A 317 -6.88 12.87 24.50
C ALA A 317 -6.34 14.28 24.78
N ALA A 318 -5.09 14.57 24.41
CA ALA A 318 -4.50 15.89 24.57
C ALA A 318 -5.28 16.97 23.80
N LEU A 319 -5.64 16.73 22.53
CA LEU A 319 -6.41 17.68 21.73
C LEU A 319 -7.81 17.95 22.32
N TRP A 320 -8.52 16.90 22.71
CA TRP A 320 -9.86 17.05 23.31
C TRP A 320 -9.82 17.73 24.68
N SER A 321 -8.81 17.45 25.50
CA SER A 321 -8.64 18.11 26.81
C SER A 321 -8.29 19.59 26.67
N LEU A 322 -7.44 19.97 25.71
CA LEU A 322 -7.18 21.37 25.38
C LEU A 322 -8.47 22.09 24.94
N GLN A 323 -9.28 21.45 24.10
CA GLN A 323 -10.55 22.00 23.65
C GLN A 323 -11.56 22.16 24.81
N GLU A 324 -11.69 21.17 25.69
CA GLU A 324 -12.58 21.24 26.86
C GLU A 324 -12.16 22.34 27.84
N ALA A 325 -10.86 22.59 27.97
CA ALA A 325 -10.31 23.67 28.79
C ALA A 325 -10.41 25.07 28.14
N GLY A 326 -11.03 25.20 26.96
CA GLY A 326 -11.19 26.47 26.25
C GLY A 326 -9.90 26.99 25.60
N VAL A 327 -8.86 26.17 25.50
CA VAL A 327 -7.54 26.50 24.91
C VAL A 327 -7.21 25.56 23.75
N ALA A 328 -8.21 25.35 22.88
CA ALA A 328 -8.11 24.46 21.73
C ALA A 328 -6.88 24.81 20.87
N TYR A 329 -6.23 23.78 20.32
CA TYR A 329 -5.15 23.98 19.37
C TYR A 329 -5.70 24.18 17.95
N GLU A 330 -5.48 25.36 17.39
CA GLU A 330 -6.01 25.77 16.08
C GLU A 330 -5.04 25.50 14.91
N GLY A 331 -3.83 25.00 15.20
CA GLY A 331 -2.85 24.66 14.17
C GLY A 331 -3.08 23.31 13.49
N SER A 332 -2.14 22.92 12.63
CA SER A 332 -2.12 21.63 11.93
C SER A 332 -1.26 20.59 12.66
N LEU A 333 -1.21 19.36 12.17
CA LEU A 333 -0.30 18.30 12.62
C LEU A 333 0.36 17.59 11.41
N SER A 334 0.56 18.33 10.32
CA SER A 334 0.93 17.78 9.01
C SER A 334 2.44 17.72 8.75
N CYS A 335 3.24 18.51 9.47
CA CYS A 335 4.71 18.52 9.35
C CYS A 335 5.40 18.69 10.71
N ALA A 336 6.73 18.53 10.77
CA ALA A 336 7.51 18.67 11.99
C ALA A 336 7.37 20.07 12.63
N ALA A 337 7.28 21.12 11.82
CA ALA A 337 7.06 22.48 12.33
C ALA A 337 5.70 22.60 13.05
N ASP A 338 4.64 22.04 12.46
CA ASP A 338 3.31 21.95 13.06
C ASP A 338 3.33 21.16 14.37
N LEU A 339 3.97 19.98 14.36
CA LEU A 339 4.07 19.13 15.54
C LEU A 339 4.88 19.80 16.67
N ALA A 340 5.93 20.54 16.33
CA ALA A 340 6.68 21.33 17.30
C ALA A 340 5.84 22.48 17.86
N ALA A 341 5.03 23.14 17.03
CA ALA A 341 4.09 24.16 17.48
C ALA A 341 3.03 23.58 18.42
N PHE A 342 2.51 22.39 18.12
CA PHE A 342 1.61 21.66 19.01
C PHE A 342 2.26 21.33 20.35
N CYS A 343 3.52 20.85 20.36
CA CYS A 343 4.25 20.61 21.59
C CYS A 343 4.45 21.90 22.42
N ARG A 344 4.78 23.03 21.80
CA ARG A 344 4.86 24.32 22.49
C ARG A 344 3.52 24.75 23.09
N HIS A 345 2.42 24.56 22.35
CA HIS A 345 1.07 24.85 22.84
C HIS A 345 0.71 23.99 24.06
N VAL A 346 1.03 22.69 24.01
CA VAL A 346 0.88 21.76 25.14
C VAL A 346 1.72 22.21 26.33
N SER A 347 2.98 22.60 26.13
CA SER A 347 3.86 23.10 27.20
C SER A 347 3.36 24.40 27.85
N GLY A 348 2.74 25.29 27.06
CA GLY A 348 2.12 26.52 27.57
C GLY A 348 0.87 26.29 28.41
N HIS A 349 0.16 25.18 28.19
CA HIS A 349 -1.12 24.87 28.83
C HIS A 349 -1.08 23.59 29.69
N ARG A 350 0.08 23.20 30.22
CA ARG A 350 0.27 21.98 31.03
C ARG A 350 -0.70 21.86 32.21
N SER A 351 -1.03 22.99 32.85
CA SER A 351 -1.96 23.03 33.98
C SER A 351 -3.36 22.52 33.61
N SER A 352 -3.76 22.61 32.34
CA SER A 352 -5.02 22.11 31.79
C SER A 352 -4.95 20.63 31.39
N LEU A 353 -3.76 20.01 31.43
CA LEU A 353 -3.52 18.64 30.95
C LEU A 353 -3.07 17.67 32.06
N ARG A 354 -3.22 18.06 33.33
CA ARG A 354 -2.74 17.27 34.49
C ARG A 354 -3.25 15.83 34.49
N ASP A 355 -4.50 15.62 34.09
CA ASP A 355 -5.15 14.31 34.14
C ASP A 355 -5.06 13.53 32.82
N VAL A 356 -4.45 14.09 31.78
CA VAL A 356 -4.40 13.45 30.44
C VAL A 356 -3.67 12.12 30.48
N MET A 357 -2.58 12.02 31.26
CA MET A 357 -1.84 10.77 31.37
C MET A 357 -2.66 9.66 32.03
N ALA A 358 -3.34 9.98 33.14
CA ALA A 358 -4.23 9.04 33.82
C ALA A 358 -5.38 8.61 32.90
N LEU A 359 -5.98 9.57 32.18
CA LEU A 359 -7.01 9.28 31.17
C LEU A 359 -6.51 8.32 30.09
N VAL A 360 -5.29 8.53 29.56
CA VAL A 360 -4.74 7.67 28.51
C VAL A 360 -4.50 6.25 29.03
N ASP A 361 -4.06 6.10 30.27
CA ASP A 361 -3.87 4.79 30.90
C ASP A 361 -5.22 4.08 31.14
N ASP A 362 -6.22 4.78 31.65
CA ASP A 362 -7.60 4.25 31.80
C ASP A 362 -8.18 3.78 30.46
N LEU A 363 -7.98 4.58 29.40
CA LEU A 363 -8.41 4.21 28.05
C LEU A 363 -7.63 3.02 27.52
N ALA A 364 -6.33 2.94 27.79
CA ALA A 364 -5.50 1.82 27.35
C ALA A 364 -5.94 0.50 27.97
N ASP A 365 -6.31 0.51 29.25
CA ASP A 365 -6.82 -0.67 29.95
C ASP A 365 -8.19 -1.10 29.41
N ARG A 366 -9.11 -0.14 29.24
CA ARG A 366 -10.44 -0.41 28.65
C ARG A 366 -10.35 -0.93 27.21
N GLU A 367 -9.43 -0.40 26.42
CA GLU A 367 -9.24 -0.73 25.01
C GLU A 367 -8.12 -1.75 24.76
N ALA A 368 -7.69 -2.49 25.78
CA ALA A 368 -6.57 -3.42 25.71
C ALA A 368 -6.68 -4.44 24.57
N ARG A 369 -7.90 -4.89 24.22
CA ARG A 369 -8.11 -5.81 23.08
C ARG A 369 -7.80 -5.17 21.73
N ALA A 370 -8.11 -3.88 21.55
CA ALA A 370 -7.75 -3.14 20.34
C ALA A 370 -6.24 -2.90 20.29
N LEU A 371 -5.64 -2.47 21.41
CA LEU A 371 -4.20 -2.26 21.53
C LEU A 371 -3.39 -3.53 21.28
N LEU A 372 -3.85 -4.70 21.75
CA LEU A 372 -3.24 -6.01 21.47
C LEU A 372 -3.54 -6.55 20.06
N CYS A 373 -4.17 -5.74 19.20
CA CYS A 373 -4.56 -6.07 17.84
C CYS A 373 -5.49 -7.30 17.72
N ARG A 374 -6.34 -7.53 18.72
CA ARG A 374 -7.28 -8.67 18.76
C ARG A 374 -8.69 -8.33 18.29
N LYS A 375 -9.03 -7.04 18.14
CA LYS A 375 -10.35 -6.55 17.70
C LYS A 375 -10.22 -5.18 17.03
N GLY A 376 -11.21 -4.82 16.21
CA GLY A 376 -11.43 -3.44 15.75
C GLY A 376 -10.28 -2.92 14.91
N VAL A 377 -9.91 -1.65 15.10
CA VAL A 377 -8.87 -0.98 14.32
C VAL A 377 -7.52 -1.70 14.37
N GLY A 378 -7.13 -2.26 15.51
CA GLY A 378 -5.86 -3.01 15.63
C GLY A 378 -5.88 -4.31 14.85
N SER A 379 -6.99 -5.05 14.86
CA SER A 379 -7.15 -6.25 14.03
C SER A 379 -7.13 -5.90 12.54
N ASN A 380 -7.81 -4.82 12.15
CA ASN A 380 -7.86 -4.35 10.76
C ASN A 380 -6.47 -4.00 10.22
N LEU A 381 -5.66 -3.24 10.98
CA LEU A 381 -4.30 -2.87 10.60
C LEU A 381 -3.37 -4.09 10.51
N MET A 382 -3.50 -5.02 11.46
CA MET A 382 -2.73 -6.28 11.41
C MET A 382 -3.13 -7.11 10.20
N GLU A 383 -4.42 -7.23 9.92
CA GLU A 383 -4.91 -7.95 8.74
C GLU A 383 -4.44 -7.29 7.45
N PHE A 384 -4.49 -5.96 7.36
CA PHE A 384 -3.95 -5.22 6.23
C PHE A 384 -2.47 -5.55 6.00
N GLY A 385 -1.60 -5.29 6.98
CA GLY A 385 -0.16 -5.51 6.85
C GLY A 385 0.19 -6.97 6.54
N ARG A 386 -0.62 -7.89 7.06
CA ARG A 386 -0.48 -9.32 6.84
C ARG A 386 -0.91 -9.75 5.43
N HIS A 387 -2.16 -9.51 5.08
CA HIS A 387 -2.78 -10.06 3.87
C HIS A 387 -2.33 -9.36 2.59
N VAL A 388 -1.84 -8.13 2.67
CA VAL A 388 -1.20 -7.45 1.53
C VAL A 388 0.16 -8.05 1.22
N LEU A 389 0.95 -8.41 2.24
CA LEU A 389 2.31 -8.94 2.05
C LEU A 389 2.37 -10.46 1.88
N TYR A 390 1.39 -11.21 2.39
CA TYR A 390 1.42 -12.67 2.39
C TYR A 390 1.26 -13.26 1.01
N GLN A 391 1.97 -14.36 0.77
CA GLN A 391 1.67 -15.25 -0.35
C GLN A 391 0.26 -15.82 -0.18
N ARG A 392 -0.60 -15.55 -1.16
CA ARG A 392 -1.94 -16.14 -1.22
C ARG A 392 -1.85 -17.67 -1.16
N GLN A 393 -2.50 -18.25 -0.16
CA GLN A 393 -2.64 -19.69 -0.02
C GLN A 393 -3.87 -20.14 -0.80
N ALA A 394 -3.72 -20.42 -2.09
CA ALA A 394 -4.83 -20.85 -2.94
C ALA A 394 -5.42 -22.19 -2.44
N ALA A 395 -6.76 -22.31 -2.49
CA ALA A 395 -7.44 -23.57 -2.18
C ALA A 395 -7.10 -24.67 -3.21
N ASN A 396 -6.92 -24.29 -4.49
CA ASN A 396 -6.48 -25.19 -5.56
C ASN A 396 -4.94 -25.22 -5.62
N PRO A 397 -4.28 -26.38 -5.40
CA PRO A 397 -2.82 -26.50 -5.45
C PRO A 397 -2.18 -26.11 -6.80
N ILE A 398 -2.91 -26.26 -7.92
CA ILE A 398 -2.42 -25.89 -9.26
C ILE A 398 -2.16 -24.37 -9.34
N LEU A 399 -2.92 -23.59 -8.58
CA LEU A 399 -2.80 -22.12 -8.52
C LEU A 399 -1.81 -21.64 -7.46
N ARG A 400 -0.98 -22.53 -6.88
CA ARG A 400 0.07 -22.13 -5.92
C ARG A 400 1.05 -21.12 -6.54
N GLY A 401 1.27 -21.22 -7.85
CA GLY A 401 2.12 -20.30 -8.60
C GLY A 401 1.47 -18.96 -8.95
N TYR A 402 0.20 -18.73 -8.60
CA TYR A 402 -0.53 -17.52 -9.00
C TYR A 402 0.07 -16.25 -8.39
N ASP A 403 0.36 -16.27 -7.09
CA ASP A 403 0.87 -15.11 -6.37
C ASP A 403 2.40 -15.17 -6.24
N GLN A 404 3.08 -14.33 -7.03
CA GLN A 404 4.54 -14.19 -7.04
C GLN A 404 5.02 -12.82 -6.55
N GLY A 405 4.11 -11.89 -6.27
CA GLY A 405 4.40 -10.52 -5.82
C GLY A 405 4.43 -10.37 -4.30
N TYR A 406 4.34 -11.47 -3.56
CA TYR A 406 4.34 -11.47 -2.10
C TYR A 406 5.69 -11.04 -1.51
N VAL A 407 5.67 -10.59 -0.26
CA VAL A 407 6.87 -10.26 0.54
C VAL A 407 7.08 -11.27 1.67
N LEU A 408 5.99 -11.90 2.14
CA LEU A 408 6.01 -12.86 3.24
C LEU A 408 5.50 -14.23 2.76
N ARG A 409 6.25 -15.29 3.06
CA ARG A 409 5.84 -16.69 2.81
C ARG A 409 5.86 -17.50 4.08
N LYS A 410 5.18 -18.65 4.09
CA LYS A 410 5.38 -19.62 5.15
C LYS A 410 6.75 -20.28 5.06
N ARG A 411 7.40 -20.46 6.20
CA ARG A 411 8.71 -21.15 6.28
C ARG A 411 8.62 -22.62 5.88
N GLY A 412 7.49 -23.27 6.15
CA GLY A 412 7.25 -24.67 5.83
C GLY A 412 5.80 -24.92 5.40
N ALA A 413 5.51 -26.16 4.99
CA ALA A 413 4.21 -26.55 4.45
C ALA A 413 3.08 -26.63 5.50
N SER A 414 3.42 -26.64 6.79
CA SER A 414 2.41 -26.75 7.86
C SER A 414 1.51 -25.52 7.95
N LYS A 415 0.26 -25.75 8.39
CA LYS A 415 -0.67 -24.65 8.70
C LYS A 415 -0.13 -23.73 9.80
N SER A 416 0.64 -24.25 10.76
CA SER A 416 1.23 -23.52 11.88
C SER A 416 2.60 -22.92 11.59
N SER A 417 3.20 -23.17 10.42
CA SER A 417 4.52 -22.63 10.07
C SER A 417 4.53 -21.10 10.13
N PRO A 418 5.59 -20.49 10.70
CA PRO A 418 5.69 -19.04 10.80
C PRO A 418 5.81 -18.41 9.41
N TRP A 419 5.35 -17.17 9.31
CA TRP A 419 5.54 -16.33 8.14
C TRP A 419 6.86 -15.60 8.23
N VAL A 420 7.69 -15.74 7.21
CA VAL A 420 9.02 -15.15 7.13
C VAL A 420 9.10 -14.13 6.00
N CYS A 421 9.93 -13.10 6.16
CA CYS A 421 10.21 -12.15 5.09
C CYS A 421 11.12 -12.79 4.04
N ALA A 422 10.53 -13.15 2.90
CA ALA A 422 11.24 -13.69 1.76
C ALA A 422 10.40 -13.35 0.52
N PRO A 423 10.71 -12.24 -0.17
CA PRO A 423 9.92 -11.77 -1.29
C PRO A 423 9.88 -12.76 -2.46
N GLY A 424 8.72 -12.89 -3.08
CA GLY A 424 8.51 -13.77 -4.23
C GLY A 424 9.23 -13.28 -5.49
N PRO A 425 9.29 -14.12 -6.54
CA PRO A 425 9.98 -13.82 -7.80
C PRO A 425 9.64 -12.46 -8.42
N VAL A 426 8.36 -12.10 -8.49
CA VAL A 426 7.94 -10.82 -9.09
C VAL A 426 8.26 -9.65 -8.18
N ALA A 427 8.18 -9.81 -6.86
CA ALA A 427 8.61 -8.79 -5.92
C ALA A 427 10.12 -8.52 -6.01
N VAL A 428 10.93 -9.57 -6.13
CA VAL A 428 12.39 -9.43 -6.36
C VAL A 428 12.67 -8.78 -7.72
N LEU A 429 11.99 -9.18 -8.79
CA LEU A 429 12.12 -8.52 -10.11
C LEU A 429 11.80 -7.03 -10.04
N ALA A 430 10.70 -6.65 -9.40
CA ALA A 430 10.30 -5.26 -9.22
C ALA A 430 11.34 -4.47 -8.41
N LEU A 431 11.80 -5.00 -7.28
CA LEU A 431 12.80 -4.35 -6.43
C LEU A 431 14.15 -4.21 -7.14
N VAL A 432 14.59 -5.21 -7.91
CA VAL A 432 15.83 -5.11 -8.68
C VAL A 432 15.69 -4.07 -9.79
N HIS A 433 14.60 -4.10 -10.56
CA HIS A 433 14.31 -3.08 -11.59
C HIS A 433 14.36 -1.67 -11.02
N CYS A 434 13.63 -1.43 -9.93
CA CYS A 434 13.59 -0.12 -9.27
C CYS A 434 14.95 0.28 -8.68
N SER A 435 15.69 -0.65 -8.08
CA SER A 435 17.02 -0.37 -7.53
C SER A 435 18.04 0.07 -8.60
N LEU A 436 17.88 -0.40 -9.83
CA LEU A 436 18.76 -0.09 -10.96
C LEU A 436 18.24 1.03 -11.87
N ALA A 437 17.03 1.54 -11.61
CA ALA A 437 16.42 2.58 -12.43
C ALA A 437 17.32 3.83 -12.53
N GLY A 438 17.48 4.35 -13.74
CA GLY A 438 18.32 5.52 -14.03
C GLY A 438 19.84 5.26 -14.01
N LEU A 439 20.28 4.02 -13.84
CA LEU A 439 21.69 3.66 -13.86
C LEU A 439 22.10 2.93 -15.14
N THR A 440 23.40 3.03 -15.45
CA THR A 440 24.02 2.30 -16.56
C THR A 440 24.85 1.11 -16.04
N GLY A 441 24.54 -0.08 -16.54
CA GLY A 441 25.31 -1.30 -16.29
C GLY A 441 25.11 -1.94 -14.90
N PRO A 442 25.81 -3.05 -14.62
CA PRO A 442 25.64 -3.81 -13.40
C PRO A 442 26.04 -3.03 -12.12
N ARG A 443 25.47 -3.39 -10.97
CA ARG A 443 25.78 -2.79 -9.66
C ARG A 443 25.88 -3.82 -8.55
N SER A 444 26.67 -3.55 -7.52
CA SER A 444 26.74 -4.43 -6.33
C SER A 444 25.36 -4.72 -5.73
N VAL A 445 25.14 -5.96 -5.27
CA VAL A 445 23.91 -6.37 -4.56
C VAL A 445 23.66 -5.57 -3.28
N HIS A 446 24.68 -4.88 -2.75
CA HIS A 446 24.52 -3.89 -1.68
C HIS A 446 23.45 -2.84 -2.02
N ARG A 447 23.31 -2.47 -3.29
CA ARG A 447 22.29 -1.51 -3.74
C ARG A 447 20.87 -2.05 -3.56
N LEU A 448 20.65 -3.34 -3.79
CA LEU A 448 19.36 -3.97 -3.51
C LEU A 448 19.07 -3.96 -2.02
N ALA A 449 20.05 -4.23 -1.16
CA ALA A 449 19.88 -4.16 0.29
C ALA A 449 19.51 -2.73 0.75
N GLN A 450 20.19 -1.70 0.23
CA GLN A 450 19.85 -0.30 0.48
C GLN A 450 18.43 0.04 0.03
N HIS A 451 18.03 -0.44 -1.15
CA HIS A 451 16.71 -0.22 -1.71
C HIS A 451 15.60 -0.89 -0.88
N MET A 452 15.82 -2.14 -0.46
CA MET A 452 14.92 -2.85 0.45
C MET A 452 14.81 -2.16 1.82
N ALA A 453 15.92 -1.60 2.33
CA ALA A 453 15.93 -0.82 3.57
C ALA A 453 15.12 0.48 3.47
N ALA A 454 14.99 1.09 2.28
CA ALA A 454 14.12 2.25 2.05
C ALA A 454 12.61 1.93 2.23
N TYR A 455 12.25 0.63 2.17
CA TYR A 455 10.94 0.10 2.55
C TYR A 455 10.92 -0.56 3.93
N GLY A 456 12.00 -0.46 4.70
CA GLY A 456 12.13 -1.05 6.03
C GLY A 456 12.34 -2.56 6.04
N ILE A 457 12.83 -3.15 4.95
CA ILE A 457 13.25 -4.55 4.92
C ILE A 457 14.77 -4.60 5.09
N ALA A 458 15.22 -5.07 6.26
CA ALA A 458 16.63 -5.26 6.56
C ALA A 458 17.15 -6.56 5.90
N VAL A 459 18.27 -6.44 5.18
CA VAL A 459 18.99 -7.57 4.57
C VAL A 459 20.48 -7.36 4.85
N ASP A 460 21.16 -8.38 5.37
CA ASP A 460 22.62 -8.35 5.39
C ASP A 460 23.14 -8.62 3.98
N HIS A 461 23.71 -7.59 3.36
CA HIS A 461 24.25 -7.67 2.00
C HIS A 461 25.40 -8.66 1.85
N ARG A 462 26.11 -8.99 2.95
CA ARG A 462 27.21 -9.96 2.94
C ARG A 462 26.71 -11.39 2.83
N GLU A 463 25.52 -11.66 3.34
CA GLU A 463 24.88 -12.98 3.29
C GLU A 463 24.09 -13.23 2.01
N ILE A 464 23.86 -12.19 1.17
CA ILE A 464 23.04 -12.31 -0.04
C ILE A 464 23.57 -13.40 -0.96
N ALA A 465 24.89 -13.55 -1.11
CA ALA A 465 25.45 -14.51 -2.05
C ALA A 465 25.15 -15.97 -1.71
N GLU A 466 24.96 -16.26 -0.42
CA GLU A 466 24.84 -17.61 0.14
C GLU A 466 23.39 -17.95 0.54
N ASN A 467 22.54 -16.94 0.75
CA ASN A 467 21.17 -17.15 1.21
C ASN A 467 20.15 -17.37 0.05
N ASP A 468 18.90 -17.65 0.43
CA ASP A 468 17.77 -17.88 -0.49
C ASP A 468 17.57 -16.72 -1.50
N LEU A 469 17.91 -15.47 -1.12
CA LEU A 469 17.78 -14.31 -2.01
C LEU A 469 18.80 -14.39 -3.14
N GLY A 470 20.06 -14.72 -2.85
CA GLY A 470 21.10 -14.92 -3.87
C GLY A 470 20.75 -16.04 -4.84
N HIS A 471 20.23 -17.16 -4.32
CA HIS A 471 19.76 -18.25 -5.17
C HIS A 471 18.63 -17.80 -6.10
N GLN A 472 17.63 -17.08 -5.57
CA GLN A 472 16.52 -16.55 -6.36
C GLN A 472 16.98 -15.52 -7.40
N LEU A 473 17.95 -14.66 -7.06
CA LEU A 473 18.55 -13.71 -8.00
C LEU A 473 19.23 -14.44 -9.17
N ARG A 474 19.99 -15.52 -8.90
CA ARG A 474 20.61 -16.35 -9.96
C ARG A 474 19.57 -17.04 -10.84
N MET A 475 18.55 -17.64 -10.23
CA MET A 475 17.46 -18.31 -10.95
C MET A 475 16.68 -17.37 -11.88
N LEU A 476 16.57 -16.09 -11.51
CA LEU A 476 15.91 -15.07 -12.31
C LEU A 476 16.84 -14.39 -13.33
N GLY A 477 18.12 -14.77 -13.40
CA GLY A 477 19.10 -14.13 -14.26
C GLY A 477 19.39 -12.67 -13.89
N LEU A 478 19.20 -12.30 -12.63
CA LEU A 478 19.32 -10.93 -12.13
C LEU A 478 20.71 -10.56 -11.63
N VAL A 479 21.67 -11.48 -11.74
CA VAL A 479 23.02 -11.31 -11.20
C VAL A 479 24.08 -11.92 -12.09
N LEU A 480 25.28 -11.35 -12.02
CA LEU A 480 26.53 -11.89 -12.53
C LEU A 480 27.46 -12.11 -11.34
N ASP A 481 28.05 -13.29 -11.21
CA ASP A 481 29.09 -13.52 -10.21
C ASP A 481 30.37 -12.77 -10.64
N SER A 482 30.94 -11.97 -9.75
CA SER A 482 32.13 -11.15 -10.02
C SER A 482 33.05 -11.13 -8.79
N PRO A 483 34.30 -11.62 -8.90
CA PRO A 483 35.24 -11.67 -7.78
C PRO A 483 35.66 -10.26 -7.32
N ASP A 484 35.52 -9.25 -8.17
CA ASP A 484 35.90 -7.86 -7.88
C ASP A 484 34.80 -7.08 -7.12
N ALA A 485 33.60 -7.66 -6.98
CA ALA A 485 32.52 -7.06 -6.21
C ALA A 485 32.65 -7.44 -4.72
N GLU A 486 32.40 -6.48 -3.81
CA GLU A 486 32.50 -6.66 -2.34
C GLU A 486 31.69 -7.87 -1.79
N SER A 487 30.65 -8.28 -2.51
CA SER A 487 29.75 -9.39 -2.17
C SER A 487 29.90 -10.60 -3.11
N GLY A 488 30.84 -10.55 -4.06
CA GLY A 488 30.98 -11.56 -5.11
C GLY A 488 29.91 -11.50 -6.21
N MET A 489 28.96 -10.56 -6.16
CA MET A 489 27.80 -10.51 -7.05
C MET A 489 27.46 -9.09 -7.54
N LEU A 490 27.07 -8.99 -8.81
CA LEU A 490 26.59 -7.77 -9.45
C LEU A 490 25.16 -7.97 -9.99
N LEU A 491 24.22 -7.11 -9.59
CA LEU A 491 22.88 -7.02 -10.14
C LEU A 491 22.88 -6.55 -11.59
N VAL A 492 22.06 -7.18 -12.43
CA VAL A 492 21.80 -6.78 -13.82
C VAL A 492 20.35 -6.34 -14.01
N PRO A 493 20.09 -5.32 -14.86
CA PRO A 493 18.72 -4.86 -15.12
C PRO A 493 17.86 -5.99 -15.72
N PRO A 494 16.65 -6.25 -15.18
CA PRO A 494 15.76 -7.31 -15.69
C PRO A 494 15.16 -6.98 -17.05
N PHE A 495 14.95 -5.69 -17.34
CA PHE A 495 14.33 -5.22 -18.56
C PHE A 495 15.38 -4.40 -19.31
N ALA A 496 16.02 -5.03 -20.30
CA ALA A 496 16.86 -4.28 -21.22
C ALA A 496 15.95 -3.35 -22.03
N SER A 497 16.23 -2.04 -22.00
CA SER A 497 15.81 -1.21 -23.12
C SER A 497 16.44 -1.85 -24.36
N VAL A 498 15.65 -2.20 -25.37
CA VAL A 498 16.21 -2.49 -26.69
C VAL A 498 16.87 -1.18 -27.13
N ARG A 499 18.16 -1.04 -26.83
CA ARG A 499 18.99 -0.05 -27.51
C ARG A 499 18.96 -0.49 -28.96
N ASN A 500 18.38 0.33 -29.83
CA ASN A 500 18.65 0.26 -31.26
C ASN A 500 20.17 0.24 -31.41
N GLY A 501 20.71 -0.95 -31.60
CA GLY A 501 22.12 -1.23 -31.69
C GLY A 501 22.45 -1.59 -33.11
N GLY A 502 23.22 -0.73 -33.77
CA GLY A 502 24.06 -1.11 -34.90
C GLY A 502 23.52 -0.70 -36.26
N GLU A 503 23.77 0.56 -36.63
CA GLU A 503 24.28 0.81 -37.98
C GLU A 503 25.45 -0.17 -38.22
N GLY A 504 25.34 -0.91 -39.31
CA GLY A 504 26.36 -1.85 -39.72
C GLY A 504 27.69 -1.14 -39.93
N ILE A 505 28.71 -1.57 -39.19
CA ILE A 505 30.08 -1.48 -39.67
C ILE A 505 30.19 -2.55 -40.75
N VAL A 506 29.98 -2.13 -41.99
CA VAL A 506 30.40 -2.89 -43.18
C VAL A 506 31.91 -2.74 -43.29
N GLN A 507 32.62 -3.86 -43.25
CA GLN A 507 33.99 -3.95 -43.77
C GLN A 507 33.98 -3.92 -45.29
#